data_AF-A0A928MJM7-F1
#
_entry.id   AF-A0A928MJM7-F1
#
_cell.length_a   1.000
_cell.length_b   1.000
_cell.length_c   1.000
_cell.angle_alpha   90.00
_cell.angle_beta   90.00
_cell.angle_gamma   90.00
#
_symmetry.space_group_name_H-M   'P 1'
#
loop_
_entity.id
_entity.type
_entity.pdbx_description
1 polymer ?
#
loop_
_entity_poly.entity_id
_entity_poly.type
_entity_poly.pdbx_seq_one_letter_code
_entity_poly.pdbx_strand_id
1 'polypeptide(L)'
;MNKQNELQKQYQIDILADKAGGYVAPPTEEGLAYTDLFFSVCRQFGIRYNRATPKEKYFVEEVTRVTWAIQRGENVGDSFRPSFSA
;
A
#
# COMPACT_ATOMS: atom_id res chain seq x y z
N MET A 1 -36.35 -26.96 3.47
CA MET A 1 -35.27 -26.22 4.15
C MET A 1 -35.74 -24.78 4.33
N ASN A 2 -35.46 -24.13 5.47
CA ASN A 2 -36.09 -22.84 5.81
C ASN A 2 -35.48 -21.71 4.95
N LYS A 3 -36.30 -20.98 4.17
CA LYS A 3 -35.82 -20.04 3.14
C LYS A 3 -34.93 -18.91 3.69
N GLN A 4 -35.12 -18.54 4.96
CA GLN A 4 -34.25 -17.58 5.64
C GLN A 4 -32.83 -18.11 5.90
N ASN A 5 -32.67 -19.42 6.15
CA ASN A 5 -31.34 -20.02 6.32
C ASN A 5 -30.56 -20.07 5.00
N GLU A 6 -31.24 -20.18 3.86
CA GLU A 6 -30.59 -20.13 2.54
C GLU A 6 -30.12 -18.71 2.21
N LEU A 7 -30.96 -17.71 2.47
CA LEU A 7 -30.59 -16.29 2.29
C LEU A 7 -29.44 -15.89 3.21
N GLN A 8 -29.43 -16.33 4.47
CA GLN A 8 -28.31 -16.05 5.38
C GLN A 8 -27.00 -16.70 4.92
N LYS A 9 -27.04 -17.89 4.32
CA LYS A 9 -25.86 -18.50 3.71
C LYS A 9 -25.38 -17.71 2.50
N GLN A 10 -26.30 -17.23 1.67
CA GLN A 10 -25.98 -16.48 0.46
C GLN A 10 -25.36 -15.11 0.78
N TYR A 11 -25.85 -14.42 1.82
CA TYR A 11 -25.41 -13.07 2.21
C TYR A 11 -24.42 -13.07 3.39
N GLN A 12 -23.82 -14.21 3.70
CA GLN A 12 -22.95 -14.33 4.87
C GLN A 12 -21.76 -13.37 4.78
N ILE A 13 -21.17 -13.19 3.60
CA ILE A 13 -20.06 -12.26 3.37
C ILE A 13 -20.52 -10.81 3.61
N ASP A 14 -21.71 -10.46 3.13
CA ASP A 14 -22.26 -9.10 3.23
C ASP A 14 -22.56 -8.73 4.70
N ILE A 15 -23.09 -9.69 5.46
CA ILE A 15 -23.31 -9.54 6.91
C ILE A 15 -21.98 -9.37 7.66
N LEU A 16 -20.93 -10.09 7.24
CA LEU A 16 -19.61 -9.96 7.84
C LEU A 16 -18.93 -8.65 7.46
N ALA A 17 -19.08 -8.22 6.20
CA ALA A 17 -18.56 -6.95 5.71
C ALA A 17 -19.22 -5.78 6.44
N ASP A 18 -20.55 -5.77 6.59
CA ASP A 18 -21.27 -4.72 7.31
C ASP A 18 -20.79 -4.59 8.77
N LYS A 19 -20.56 -5.73 9.45
CA LYS A 19 -19.96 -5.76 10.79
C LYS A 19 -18.51 -5.26 10.83
N ALA A 20 -17.75 -5.45 9.75
CA ALA A 20 -16.37 -5.00 9.62
C ALA A 20 -16.24 -3.55 9.14
N GLY A 21 -17.35 -2.84 8.92
CA GLY A 21 -17.36 -1.46 8.41
C GLY A 21 -17.34 -1.34 6.89
N GLY A 22 -17.73 -2.40 6.18
CA GLY A 22 -17.81 -2.51 4.72
C GLY A 22 -16.83 -3.54 4.14
N TYR A 23 -16.90 -3.75 2.82
CA TYR A 23 -15.99 -4.67 2.11
C TYR A 23 -14.58 -4.12 1.97
N VAL A 24 -14.43 -2.80 2.12
CA VAL A 24 -13.18 -2.09 1.87
C VAL A 24 -12.89 -1.23 3.09
N ALA A 25 -11.72 -1.41 3.66
CA ALA A 25 -11.23 -0.51 4.69
C ALA A 25 -10.99 0.87 4.04
N PRO A 26 -11.54 1.97 4.60
CA PRO A 26 -11.19 3.29 4.13
C PRO A 26 -9.68 3.51 4.29
N PRO A 27 -9.03 4.24 3.36
CA PRO A 27 -7.61 4.50 3.48
C PRO A 27 -7.35 5.31 4.76
N THR A 28 -6.29 4.96 5.49
CA THR A 28 -5.83 5.74 6.62
C THR A 28 -5.16 7.02 6.13
N GLU A 29 -5.15 8.08 6.96
CA GLU A 29 -4.45 9.32 6.64
C GLU A 29 -2.96 9.07 6.37
N GLU A 30 -2.34 8.19 7.14
CA GLU A 30 -0.95 7.76 6.94
C GLU A 30 -0.75 7.04 5.60
N GLY A 31 -1.68 6.17 5.22
CA GLY A 31 -1.65 5.49 3.92
C GLY A 31 -1.79 6.46 2.74
N LEU A 32 -2.62 7.49 2.89
CA LEU A 32 -2.74 8.57 1.90
C LEU A 32 -1.45 9.37 1.81
N ALA A 33 -0.88 9.80 2.93
CA ALA A 33 0.38 10.56 2.96
C ALA A 33 1.55 9.77 2.36
N TYR A 34 1.66 8.48 2.66
CA TYR A 34 2.67 7.60 2.05
C TYR A 34 2.48 7.48 0.53
N THR A 35 1.23 7.33 0.08
CA THR A 35 0.89 7.24 -1.34
C THR A 35 1.20 8.55 -2.08
N ASP A 36 0.92 9.70 -1.45
CA ASP A 36 1.26 11.02 -2.00
C ASP A 36 2.77 11.21 -2.13
N LEU A 37 3.54 10.80 -1.11
CA LEU A 37 5.00 10.78 -1.15
C LEU A 37 5.49 9.91 -2.31
N PHE A 38 4.97 8.69 -2.43
CA PHE A 38 5.34 7.77 -3.51
C PHE A 38 5.14 8.38 -4.91
N PHE A 39 3.97 9.00 -5.13
CA PHE A 39 3.71 9.67 -6.41
C PHE A 39 4.55 10.94 -6.60
N SER A 40 4.92 11.63 -5.52
CA SER A 40 5.86 12.76 -5.59
C SER A 40 7.25 12.31 -6.06
N VAL A 41 7.74 11.18 -5.55
CA VAL A 41 9.01 10.56 -5.98
C VAL A 41 8.93 10.13 -7.45
N CYS A 42 7.84 9.47 -7.86
CA CYS A 42 7.61 9.14 -9.28
C CYS A 42 7.72 10.37 -10.18
N ARG A 43 7.08 11.49 -9.80
CA ARG A 43 7.12 12.75 -10.57
C ARG A 43 8.51 13.37 -10.58
N GLN A 44 9.22 13.36 -9.43
CA GLN A 44 10.57 13.91 -9.30
C GLN A 44 11.56 13.25 -10.26
N PHE A 45 11.46 11.93 -10.44
CA PHE A 45 12.35 11.18 -11.32
C PHE A 45 11.78 10.96 -12.73
N GLY A 46 10.59 11.51 -13.04
CA GLY A 46 9.93 11.32 -14.34
C GLY A 46 9.52 9.86 -14.62
N ILE A 47 9.40 9.03 -13.57
CA ILE A 47 9.13 7.60 -13.68
C ILE A 47 7.61 7.39 -13.66
N ARG A 48 7.07 6.88 -14.78
CA ARG A 48 5.70 6.35 -14.80
C ARG A 48 5.71 4.92 -14.28
N TYR A 49 5.38 4.74 -12.99
CA TYR A 49 5.49 3.45 -12.30
C TYR A 49 4.82 2.28 -13.05
N ASN A 50 3.68 2.50 -13.70
CA ASN A 50 2.98 1.47 -14.49
C ASN A 50 3.76 0.97 -15.73
N ARG A 51 4.70 1.76 -16.25
CA ARG A 51 5.54 1.44 -17.43
C ARG A 51 7.03 1.32 -17.08
N ALA A 52 7.36 1.45 -15.81
CA ALA A 52 8.73 1.40 -15.32
C ALA A 52 9.30 -0.01 -15.41
N THR A 53 10.60 -0.09 -15.71
CA THR A 53 11.37 -1.32 -15.61
C THR A 53 11.43 -1.82 -14.16
N PRO A 54 11.71 -3.10 -13.90
CA PRO A 54 11.84 -3.61 -12.52
C PRO A 54 12.86 -2.83 -11.69
N LYS A 55 13.96 -2.38 -12.31
CA LYS A 55 15.00 -1.57 -11.65
C LYS A 55 14.48 -0.20 -11.23
N GLU A 56 13.75 0.48 -12.12
CA GLU A 56 13.15 1.79 -11.82
C GLU A 56 12.05 1.68 -10.75
N LYS A 57 11.25 0.61 -10.76
CA LYS A 57 10.26 0.36 -9.70
C LYS A 57 10.93 0.19 -8.34
N TYR A 58 11.94 -0.68 -8.27
CA TYR A 58 12.72 -0.89 -7.03
C TYR A 58 13.33 0.40 -6.52
N PHE A 59 13.90 1.21 -7.43
CA PHE A 59 14.47 2.51 -7.07
C PHE A 59 13.43 3.45 -6.44
N VAL A 60 12.26 3.62 -7.07
CA VAL A 60 11.20 4.50 -6.55
C VAL A 60 10.67 4.01 -5.21
N GLU A 61 10.46 2.70 -5.07
CA GLU A 61 9.99 2.07 -3.83
C GLU A 61 10.98 2.30 -2.68
N GLU A 62 12.27 2.07 -2.90
CA GLU A 62 13.28 2.26 -1.87
C GLU A 62 13.48 3.73 -1.51
N VAL A 63 13.52 4.63 -2.50
CA VAL A 63 13.63 6.08 -2.22
C VAL A 63 12.43 6.55 -1.41
N THR A 64 11.22 6.10 -1.75
CA THR A 64 10.00 6.43 -1.00
C THR A 64 10.08 5.90 0.43
N ARG A 65 10.43 4.62 0.59
CA ARG A 65 10.54 3.97 1.91
C ARG A 65 11.57 4.67 2.81
N VAL A 66 12.76 4.93 2.27
CA VAL A 66 13.84 5.61 3.00
C VAL A 66 13.44 7.03 3.37
N THR A 67 12.83 7.76 2.44
CA THR A 67 12.37 9.13 2.70
C THR A 67 11.31 9.16 3.79
N TRP A 68 10.36 8.21 3.75
CA TRP A 68 9.33 8.06 4.76
C TRP A 68 9.91 7.76 6.15
N ALA A 69 10.86 6.82 6.24
CA ALA A 69 11.54 6.48 7.49
C ALA A 69 12.31 7.68 8.07
N ILE A 70 13.04 8.43 7.23
CA ILE A 70 13.78 9.63 7.63
C ILE A 70 12.81 10.71 8.17
N GLN A 71 11.69 10.94 7.50
CA GLN A 71 10.68 11.92 7.95
C GLN A 71 10.11 11.58 9.32
N ARG A 72 10.07 10.29 9.68
CA ARG A 72 9.61 9.79 10.98
C ARG A 72 10.72 9.73 12.04
N GLY A 73 11.95 10.10 11.69
CA GLY A 73 13.10 10.01 12.58
C GLY A 73 13.57 8.57 12.84
N GLU A 74 13.22 7.62 11.96
CA GLU A 74 13.67 6.24 12.06
C GLU A 74 15.11 6.09 11.59
N ASN A 75 15.89 5.26 12.28
CA ASN A 75 17.27 4.96 11.89
C ASN A 75 17.26 4.00 10.69
N VAL A 76 17.48 4.53 9.49
CA VAL A 76 17.56 3.73 8.26
C VAL A 76 18.82 2.84 8.21
N GLY A 77 19.82 3.14 9.07
CA GLY A 77 21.15 2.53 9.07
C GLY A 77 21.20 1.00 9.19
N ASP A 78 20.25 0.39 9.90
CA ASP A 78 20.20 -1.07 10.07
C ASP A 78 19.43 -1.80 8.94
N SER A 79 18.72 -1.04 8.09
CA SER A 79 17.86 -1.56 7.01
C SER A 79 18.45 -1.36 5.62
N PHE A 80 19.77 -1.18 5.52
CA PHE A 80 20.48 -1.17 4.24
C PHE A 80 20.42 -2.56 3.60
N ARG A 81 19.36 -2.80 2.81
CA ARG A 81 19.46 -3.75 1.70
C ARG A 81 20.48 -3.16 0.73
N PRO A 82 21.57 -3.85 0.38
CA PRO A 82 22.56 -3.29 -0.52
C PRO A 82 21.86 -2.93 -1.84
N SER A 83 21.64 -1.62 -2.00
CA SER A 83 21.27 -1.04 -3.27
C SER A 83 22.44 -1.36 -4.20
N PHE A 84 22.18 -2.07 -5.30
CA PHE A 84 23.17 -2.49 -6.31
C PHE A 84 24.02 -3.74 -6.04
N SER A 85 23.47 -4.81 -5.44
CA SER A 85 23.98 -6.16 -5.76
C SER A 85 23.52 -6.54 -7.17
N ALA A 86 24.40 -6.29 -8.14
CA ALA A 86 24.28 -6.71 -9.53
C ALA A 86 24.37 -8.25 -9.67
#